data_AF-A0ABD7ILD2-F1
#
_entry.id   AF-A0ABD7ILD2-F1
#
_cell.length_a   1.000
_cell.length_b   1.000
_cell.length_c   1.000
_cell.angle_alpha   90.00
_cell.angle_beta   90.00
_cell.angle_gamma   90.00
#
_symmetry.space_group_name_H-M   'P 1'
#
loop_
_entity.id
_entity.type
_entity.pdbx_description
1 polymer ?
#
loop_
_entity_poly.entity_id
_entity_poly.type
_entity_poly.pdbx_seq_one_letter_code
_entity_poly.pdbx_strand_id
1 'polypeptide(L)'
;MAKDLTVSYPVVITHDNTDVDYPYEVYIPAFEGYTQGRNMANAILMARDFIGLSAMDLREDGKALPHPGALPNKTQDDQTVMLVEVNVDDYQRRQDK
;
A
#
# COMPACT_ATOMS: atom_id res chain seq x y z
N MET A 1 27.03 -6.48 -3.27
CA MET A 1 25.67 -6.07 -3.66
C MET A 1 25.11 -5.29 -2.49
N ALA A 2 24.68 -4.05 -2.68
CA ALA A 2 23.90 -3.35 -1.65
C ALA A 2 22.57 -4.10 -1.46
N LYS A 3 22.06 -4.13 -0.22
CA LYS A 3 20.76 -4.73 0.07
C LYS A 3 19.67 -3.80 -0.45
N ASP A 4 18.71 -4.34 -1.21
CA ASP A 4 17.54 -3.59 -1.68
C ASP A 4 16.76 -2.99 -0.49
N LEU A 5 16.18 -1.80 -0.69
CA LEU A 5 15.27 -1.16 0.23
C LEU A 5 13.90 -1.84 0.16
N THR A 6 13.58 -2.57 1.23
CA THR A 6 12.26 -3.16 1.46
C THR A 6 11.56 -2.43 2.60
N VAL A 7 10.29 -2.08 2.37
CA VAL A 7 9.44 -1.38 3.34
C VAL A 7 8.16 -2.16 3.57
N SER A 8 7.54 -1.97 4.73
CA SER A 8 6.34 -2.69 5.11
C SER A 8 5.37 -1.74 5.81
N TYR A 9 4.17 -1.60 5.27
CA TYR A 9 3.16 -0.67 5.78
C TYR A 9 1.86 -1.39 6.14
N PRO A 10 1.25 -1.05 7.29
CA PRO A 10 -0.12 -1.43 7.58
C PRO A 10 -1.06 -0.88 6.52
N VAL A 11 -2.02 -1.69 6.11
CA VAL A 11 -3.12 -1.29 5.24
C VAL A 11 -4.44 -1.78 5.84
N VAL A 12 -5.49 -1.00 5.65
CA VAL A 12 -6.86 -1.37 5.99
C VAL A 12 -7.62 -1.60 4.70
N ILE A 13 -8.20 -2.78 4.54
CA ILE A 13 -9.03 -3.12 3.39
C ILE A 13 -10.46 -3.24 3.87
N THR A 14 -11.36 -2.42 3.35
CA THR A 14 -12.79 -2.41 3.68
C THR A 14 -13.57 -2.94 2.48
N HIS A 15 -14.50 -3.87 2.70
CA HIS A 15 -15.38 -4.35 1.64
C HIS A 15 -16.63 -3.46 1.54
N ASP A 16 -16.66 -2.58 0.53
CA ASP A 16 -17.82 -1.76 0.21
C ASP A 16 -18.77 -2.54 -0.72
N ASN A 17 -19.94 -2.90 -0.20
CA ASN A 17 -20.97 -3.61 -0.96
C ASN A 17 -21.73 -2.72 -1.97
N THR A 18 -21.43 -1.42 -2.03
CA THR A 18 -22.09 -0.47 -2.93
C THR A 18 -21.33 -0.23 -4.23
N ASP A 19 -20.00 -0.40 -4.24
CA ASP A 19 -19.19 -0.37 -5.46
C ASP A 19 -19.09 -1.76 -6.07
N VAL A 20 -19.66 -1.93 -7.27
CA VAL A 20 -19.70 -3.23 -7.96
C VAL A 20 -18.40 -3.51 -8.72
N ASP A 21 -17.68 -2.48 -9.16
CA ASP A 21 -16.49 -2.62 -9.98
C ASP A 21 -15.23 -2.76 -9.11
N TYR A 22 -15.15 -2.03 -7.99
CA TYR A 22 -14.03 -2.00 -7.06
C TYR A 22 -14.46 -2.10 -5.58
N PRO A 23 -15.10 -3.21 -5.17
CA PRO A 23 -15.68 -3.34 -3.82
C PRO A 23 -14.66 -3.38 -2.67
N TYR A 24 -13.35 -3.32 -2.92
CA TYR A 24 -12.33 -3.39 -1.88
C TYR A 24 -11.57 -2.08 -1.80
N GLU A 25 -12.03 -1.15 -0.96
CA GLU A 25 -11.31 0.07 -0.64
C GLU A 25 -10.08 -0.25 0.20
N VAL A 26 -8.96 0.39 -0.10
CA VAL A 26 -7.69 0.23 0.61
C VAL A 26 -7.25 1.58 1.14
N TYR A 27 -7.08 1.68 2.45
CA TYR A 27 -6.49 2.83 3.11
C TYR A 27 -5.09 2.50 3.63
N ILE A 28 -4.13 3.41 3.39
CA ILE A 28 -2.74 3.28 3.79
C ILE A 28 -2.39 4.44 4.75
N PRO A 29 -2.50 4.24 6.07
CA PRO A 29 -2.45 5.32 7.04
C PRO A 29 -1.18 6.17 6.99
N ALA A 30 -0.03 5.55 6.78
CA ALA A 30 1.26 6.24 6.78
C ALA A 30 1.39 7.29 5.66
N PHE A 31 0.65 7.12 4.57
CA PHE A 31 0.63 8.04 3.43
C PHE A 31 -0.67 8.86 3.36
N GLU A 32 -1.60 8.65 4.31
CA GLU A 32 -2.95 9.22 4.30
C GLU A 32 -3.67 8.99 2.94
N GLY A 33 -3.35 7.87 2.28
CA GLY A 33 -3.69 7.59 0.90
C GLY A 33 -4.70 6.46 0.72
N TYR A 34 -5.43 6.52 -0.38
CA TYR A 34 -6.47 5.54 -0.73
C TYR A 34 -6.21 4.94 -2.11
N THR A 35 -6.55 3.67 -2.27
CA THR A 35 -6.66 2.97 -3.54
C THR A 35 -7.77 1.92 -3.43
N GLN A 36 -8.06 1.18 -4.50
CA GLN A 36 -9.18 0.23 -4.50
C GLN A 36 -8.92 -0.94 -5.43
N GLY A 37 -9.52 -2.10 -5.13
CA GLY A 37 -9.36 -3.32 -5.90
C GLY A 37 -10.68 -4.02 -6.22
N ARG A 38 -10.67 -4.80 -7.30
CA ARG A 38 -11.81 -5.62 -7.75
C ARG A 38 -12.06 -6.86 -6.88
N ASN A 39 -11.02 -7.28 -6.17
CA ASN A 39 -11.01 -8.41 -5.24
C ASN A 39 -9.85 -8.23 -4.27
N MET A 40 -9.80 -9.01 -3.19
CA MET A 40 -8.76 -8.94 -2.17
C MET A 40 -7.33 -9.01 -2.74
N ALA A 41 -7.06 -9.92 -3.70
CA ALA A 41 -5.73 -10.04 -4.29
C ALA A 41 -5.35 -8.78 -5.10
N ASN A 42 -6.30 -8.26 -5.88
CA ASN A 42 -6.09 -7.01 -6.61
C ASN A 42 -5.94 -5.81 -5.67
N ALA A 43 -6.71 -5.73 -4.58
CA ALA A 43 -6.58 -4.68 -3.57
C ALA A 43 -5.16 -4.66 -2.95
N ILE A 44 -4.61 -5.83 -2.62
CA ILE A 44 -3.23 -5.94 -2.14
C ILE A 44 -2.22 -5.50 -3.21
N LEU A 45 -2.44 -5.85 -4.48
CA LEU A 45 -1.59 -5.39 -5.58
C LEU A 45 -1.64 -3.86 -5.74
N MET A 46 -2.83 -3.26 -5.62
CA MET A 46 -3.00 -1.81 -5.69
C MET A 46 -2.37 -1.10 -4.49
N ALA A 47 -2.42 -1.71 -3.29
CA ALA A 47 -1.70 -1.21 -2.12
C ALA A 47 -0.19 -1.20 -2.34
N ARG A 48 0.36 -2.29 -2.90
CA ARG A 48 1.79 -2.39 -3.24
C ARG A 48 2.20 -1.36 -4.27
N ASP A 49 1.37 -1.14 -5.27
CA ASP A 49 1.62 -0.16 -6.33
C ASP A 49 1.65 1.26 -5.76
N PHE A 50 0.65 1.63 -4.95
CA PHE A 50 0.59 2.92 -4.27
C PHE A 50 1.81 3.16 -3.38
N ILE A 51 2.18 2.19 -2.54
CA ILE A 51 3.34 2.28 -1.64
C ILE A 51 4.64 2.38 -2.46
N GLY A 52 4.78 1.58 -3.52
CA GLY A 52 5.95 1.56 -4.38
C GLY A 52 6.17 2.90 -5.06
N LEU A 53 5.13 3.45 -5.68
CA LEU A 53 5.14 4.75 -6.34
C LEU A 53 5.45 5.86 -5.33
N SER A 54 4.71 5.91 -4.21
CA SER A 54 4.91 6.94 -3.18
C SER A 54 6.31 6.90 -2.58
N ALA A 55 6.87 5.71 -2.36
CA ALA A 55 8.21 5.56 -1.81
C ALA A 55 9.30 5.97 -2.82
N MET A 56 9.07 5.70 -4.11
CA MET A 56 9.94 6.16 -5.19
C MET A 56 9.95 7.69 -5.28
N ASP A 57 8.76 8.31 -5.34
CA ASP A 57 8.61 9.77 -5.43
C ASP A 57 9.27 10.49 -4.25
N LEU A 58 9.02 10.04 -3.02
CA LEU A 58 9.65 10.62 -1.83
C LEU A 58 11.17 10.52 -1.86
N ARG A 59 11.71 9.41 -2.37
CA ARG A 59 13.16 9.22 -2.49
C ARG A 59 13.76 10.12 -3.55
N GLU A 60 13.11 10.28 -4.70
CA GLU A 60 13.54 11.21 -5.76
C GLU A 60 13.54 12.66 -5.28
N ASP A 61 12.56 13.02 -4.45
CA ASP A 61 12.47 14.31 -3.77
C ASP A 61 13.48 14.47 -2.61
N GLY A 62 14.26 13.44 -2.27
CA GLY A 62 15.19 13.45 -1.12
C GLY A 62 14.48 13.52 0.24
N LYS A 63 13.19 13.18 0.30
CA LYS A 63 12.37 13.15 1.52
C LYS A 63 12.48 11.79 2.21
N ALA A 64 12.31 11.81 3.54
CA ALA A 64 12.22 10.58 4.31
C ALA A 64 10.88 9.89 4.06
N LEU A 65 10.89 8.55 4.06
CA LEU A 65 9.66 7.77 4.09
C LEU A 65 8.92 7.97 5.41
N PRO A 66 7.57 8.01 5.39
CA PRO A 66 6.79 8.13 6.61
C PRO A 66 7.02 6.91 7.52
N HIS A 67 6.88 7.11 8.83
CA HIS A 67 6.92 5.99 9.75
C HIS A 67 5.70 5.08 9.50
N PRO A 68 5.86 3.74 9.39
CA PRO A 68 4.74 2.84 9.12
C PRO A 68 3.60 2.91 10.13
N GLY A 69 3.92 3.28 11.38
CA GLY A 69 2.97 3.31 12.47
C GLY A 69 2.66 1.91 13.00
N ALA A 70 1.70 1.85 13.92
CA ALA A 70 1.18 0.59 14.43
C ALA A 70 0.17 -0.02 13.44
N LEU A 71 -0.05 -1.33 13.52
CA LEU A 71 -1.19 -1.96 12.87
C LEU A 71 -2.48 -1.32 13.40
N PRO A 72 -3.35 -0.77 12.53
CA PRO A 72 -4.63 -0.24 12.94
C PRO A 72 -5.46 -1.31 13.65
N ASN A 73 -6.24 -0.88 14.65
CA ASN A 73 -7.26 -1.76 15.19
C ASN A 73 -8.35 -1.94 14.14
N LYS A 74 -8.80 -3.18 13.94
CA LYS A 74 -10.03 -3.46 13.19
C LYS A 74 -11.20 -2.84 13.96
N THR A 75 -11.93 -1.91 13.34
CA THR A 75 -13.06 -1.21 14.00
C THR A 75 -14.42 -1.69 13.52
N GLN A 76 -14.47 -2.39 12.38
CA GLN A 76 -15.70 -2.88 11.75
C GLN A 76 -15.51 -4.31 11.21
N ASP A 77 -16.58 -5.10 11.11
CA ASP A 77 -16.50 -6.53 10.75
C ASP A 77 -16.04 -6.79 9.29
N ASP A 78 -16.32 -5.84 8.40
CA ASP A 78 -15.97 -5.83 6.97
C ASP A 78 -14.52 -5.38 6.69
N GLN A 79 -13.78 -4.98 7.73
CA GLN A 79 -12.39 -4.57 7.60
C GLN A 79 -11.41 -5.74 7.74
N THR A 80 -10.34 -5.69 6.97
CA THR A 80 -9.17 -6.56 7.08
C THR A 80 -7.93 -5.69 7.22
N VAL A 81 -7.20 -5.85 8.32
CA VAL A 81 -5.92 -5.17 8.52
C VAL A 81 -4.79 -6.13 8.18
N MET A 82 -3.84 -5.69 7.37
CA MET A 82 -2.66 -6.49 7.06
C MET A 82 -1.41 -5.64 6.83
N LEU A 83 -0.27 -6.30 6.86
CA LEU A 83 1.03 -5.68 6.58
C LEU A 83 1.43 -5.99 5.13
N VAL A 84 1.67 -4.94 4.34
CA VAL A 84 2.04 -5.06 2.93
C VAL A 84 3.51 -4.68 2.75
N GLU A 85 4.30 -5.67 2.35
CA GLU A 85 5.72 -5.49 2.02
C GLU A 85 5.91 -5.09 0.55
N VAL A 86 6.83 -4.15 0.31
CA VAL A 86 7.24 -3.67 -1.01
C VAL A 86 8.77 -3.55 -1.06
N ASN A 87 9.39 -4.15 -2.09
CA ASN A 87 10.77 -3.86 -2.46
C ASN A 87 10.76 -2.65 -3.41
N VAL A 88 11.20 -1.49 -2.89
CA VAL A 88 11.15 -0.21 -3.61
C VAL A 88 12.14 -0.19 -4.78
N ASP A 89 13.29 -0.85 -4.62
CA ASP A 89 14.29 -0.93 -5.69
C ASP A 89 13.82 -1.84 -6.83
N ASP A 90 13.15 -2.96 -6.52
CA ASP A 90 12.53 -3.81 -7.55
C ASP A 90 11.37 -3.11 -8.24
N TYR A 91 10.57 -2.35 -7.48
CA TYR A 91 9.48 -1.56 -8.04
C TYR A 91 10.00 -0.53 -9.04
N GLN A 92 11.00 0.28 -8.68
CA GLN A 92 11.60 1.25 -9.59
C GLN A 92 12.15 0.60 -10.86
N ARG A 93 12.90 -0.51 -10.74
CA ARG A 93 13.43 -1.27 -11.89
C ARG A 93 12.35 -1.79 -12.84
N ARG A 94 11.09 -1.91 -12.40
CA ARG A 94 9.96 -2.31 -13.24
C ARG A 94 9.30 -1.11 -13.92
N GLN A 95 9.35 0.07 -13.32
CA GLN A 95 8.81 1.32 -13.89
C GLN A 95 9.74 1.92 -14.96
N ASP A 96 11.05 1.76 -14.80
CA ASP A 96 12.06 2.26 -15.76
C ASP A 96 12.16 1.41 -17.05
N LYS A 97 11.29 0.41 -17.24
CA LYS A 97 11.30 -0.51 -18.38
C LYS A 97 10.18 -0.21 -19.37
#